data_AF-A0A354D3S5-F1
#
_entry.id   AF-A0A354D3S5-F1
#
_cell.length_a   1.000
_cell.length_b   1.000
_cell.length_c   1.000
_cell.angle_alpha   90.00
_cell.angle_beta   90.00
_cell.angle_gamma   90.00
#
_symmetry.space_group_name_H-M   'P 1'
#
loop_
_entity.id
_entity.type
_entity.pdbx_description
1 polymer ?
#
loop_
_entity_poly.entity_id
_entity_poly.type
_entity_poly.pdbx_seq_one_letter_code
_entity_poly.pdbx_strand_id
1 'polypeptide(L)'
;MKNPNIAKVLKEYRKQNHYSVEDVVFKLEEQNLPFATKTIYGWESGQTQPDADTLLVLCKIYKIDNILETFGYQPPSEELFLSKEEHELIQKYRQHEEMQNAVKKLLGVGED
;
A
#
# COMPACT_ATOMS: atom_id res chain seq x y z
N MET A 1 15.72 1.93 -15.69
CA MET A 1 16.50 0.99 -14.87
C MET A 1 15.52 0.14 -14.07
N LYS A 2 15.69 -1.18 -14.03
CA LYS A 2 14.83 -2.07 -13.22
C LYS A 2 15.21 -1.89 -11.75
N ASN A 3 14.32 -1.33 -10.93
CA ASN A 3 14.55 -1.23 -9.49
C ASN A 3 14.53 -2.65 -8.88
N PRO A 4 15.67 -3.19 -8.37
CA PRO A 4 15.73 -4.53 -7.81
C PRO A 4 14.88 -4.67 -6.53
N ASN A 5 14.53 -3.55 -5.89
CA ASN A 5 13.71 -3.55 -4.69
C ASN A 5 12.28 -4.03 -4.96
N ILE A 6 11.72 -3.74 -6.14
CA ILE A 6 10.36 -4.17 -6.50
C ILE A 6 10.23 -5.70 -6.47
N ALA A 7 11.18 -6.42 -7.08
CA ALA A 7 11.17 -7.88 -7.13
C ALA A 7 11.22 -8.50 -5.72
N LYS A 8 12.12 -7.99 -4.88
CA LYS A 8 12.28 -8.43 -3.49
C LYS A 8 10.99 -8.22 -2.68
N VAL A 9 10.46 -7.01 -2.71
CA VAL A 9 9.25 -6.62 -1.95
C VAL A 9 8.04 -7.43 -2.40
N LEU A 10 7.79 -7.60 -3.71
CA LEU A 10 6.68 -8.40 -4.20
C LEU A 10 6.73 -9.85 -3.67
N LYS A 11 7.92 -10.45 -3.68
CA LYS A 11 8.13 -11.81 -3.17
C LYS A 11 7.92 -11.91 -1.66
N GLU A 12 8.39 -10.92 -0.91
CA GLU A 12 8.21 -10.84 0.54
C GLU A 12 6.73 -10.71 0.91
N TYR A 13 6.03 -9.76 0.30
CA TYR A 13 4.62 -9.49 0.60
C TYR A 13 3.69 -10.63 0.16
N ARG A 14 3.99 -11.32 -0.94
CA ARG A 14 3.26 -12.55 -1.30
C ARG A 14 3.34 -13.59 -0.19
N LYS A 15 4.55 -13.83 0.33
CA LYS A 15 4.78 -14.80 1.43
C LYS A 15 4.14 -14.36 2.73
N GLN A 16 4.21 -13.07 3.07
CA GLN A 16 3.57 -12.52 4.28
C GLN A 16 2.04 -12.66 4.24
N ASN A 17 1.44 -12.58 3.06
CA ASN A 17 0.02 -12.86 2.86
C ASN A 17 -0.30 -14.36 2.71
N HIS A 18 0.68 -15.24 2.88
CA HIS A 18 0.56 -16.69 2.75
C HIS A 18 0.06 -17.18 1.39
N TYR A 19 0.37 -16.46 0.31
CA TYR A 19 -0.01 -16.85 -1.05
C TYR A 19 1.08 -17.70 -1.72
N SER A 20 0.66 -18.80 -2.35
CA SER A 20 1.42 -19.47 -3.40
C SER A 20 1.51 -18.59 -4.66
N VAL A 21 2.33 -18.97 -5.62
CA VAL A 21 2.38 -18.23 -6.91
C VAL A 21 1.07 -18.45 -7.68
N GLU A 22 0.50 -19.64 -7.56
CA GLU A 22 -0.79 -20.04 -8.14
C GLU A 22 -1.94 -19.21 -7.57
N ASP A 23 -1.93 -18.94 -6.26
CA ASP A 23 -2.93 -18.07 -5.63
C ASP A 23 -2.90 -16.65 -6.21
N VAL A 24 -1.70 -16.13 -6.51
CA VAL A 24 -1.54 -14.80 -7.11
C VAL A 24 -2.02 -14.78 -8.55
N VAL A 25 -1.73 -15.83 -9.33
CA VAL A 25 -2.28 -15.98 -10.68
C VAL A 25 -3.80 -15.95 -10.65
N PHE A 26 -4.42 -16.76 -9.78
CA PHE A 26 -5.87 -16.81 -9.65
C PHE A 26 -6.46 -15.44 -9.27
N LYS A 27 -5.85 -14.73 -8.32
CA LYS A 27 -6.30 -13.38 -7.90
C LYS A 27 -6.15 -12.33 -8.99
N LEU A 28 -5.11 -12.41 -9.82
CA LEU A 28 -4.95 -11.51 -10.96
C LEU A 28 -5.96 -11.83 -12.07
N GLU A 29 -6.27 -13.11 -12.29
CA GLU A 29 -7.34 -13.52 -13.22
C GLU A 29 -8.70 -12.97 -12.78
N GLU A 30 -9.03 -12.97 -11.48
CA GLU A 30 -10.23 -12.33 -10.94
C GLU A 30 -10.31 -10.82 -11.24
N GLN A 31 -9.17 -10.18 -11.53
CA GLN A 31 -9.08 -8.76 -11.92
C GLN A 31 -8.94 -8.56 -13.44
N ASN A 32 -9.22 -9.59 -14.26
CA ASN A 32 -9.04 -9.62 -15.73
C ASN A 32 -7.58 -9.46 -16.19
N LEU A 33 -6.62 -9.93 -15.38
CA LEU A 33 -5.19 -9.91 -15.67
C LEU A 33 -4.63 -11.35 -15.73
N PRO A 34 -4.87 -12.11 -16.81
CA PRO A 34 -4.44 -13.50 -16.91
C PRO A 34 -2.94 -13.60 -17.16
N PHE A 35 -2.18 -13.91 -16.10
CA PHE A 35 -0.74 -14.11 -16.16
C PHE A 35 -0.37 -15.55 -15.80
N ALA A 36 0.62 -16.11 -16.50
CA ALA A 36 1.16 -17.42 -16.15
C ALA A 36 2.06 -17.35 -14.90
N THR A 37 2.19 -18.46 -14.16
CA THR A 37 3.07 -18.56 -12.98
C THR A 37 4.51 -18.12 -13.28
N LYS A 38 5.03 -18.46 -14.47
CA LYS A 38 6.37 -18.03 -14.94
C LYS A 38 6.53 -16.51 -14.94
N THR A 39 5.46 -15.76 -15.19
CA THR A 39 5.49 -14.29 -15.21
C THR A 39 5.67 -13.75 -13.80
N ILE A 40 4.95 -14.32 -12.83
CA ILE A 40 5.10 -13.96 -11.41
C ILE A 40 6.53 -14.27 -10.93
N TYR A 41 7.07 -15.45 -11.25
CA TYR A 41 8.47 -15.77 -10.96
C TYR A 41 9.45 -14.81 -11.66
N GLY A 42 9.15 -14.38 -12.88
CA GLY A 42 9.91 -13.37 -13.61
C GLY A 42 9.95 -12.02 -12.89
N TRP A 43 8.83 -11.61 -12.28
CA TRP A 43 8.76 -10.40 -11.46
C TRP A 43 9.51 -10.55 -10.14
N GLU A 44 9.31 -11.64 -9.42
CA GLU A 44 9.94 -11.91 -8.11
C GLU A 44 11.44 -12.19 -8.18
N SER A 45 11.95 -12.57 -9.36
CA SER A 45 13.38 -12.72 -9.63
C SER A 45 14.03 -11.46 -10.21
N GLY A 46 13.23 -10.45 -10.57
CA GLY A 46 13.70 -9.23 -11.23
C GLY A 46 14.07 -9.39 -12.71
N GLN A 47 13.81 -10.57 -13.31
CA GLN A 47 14.00 -10.80 -14.75
C GLN A 47 13.10 -9.88 -15.58
N THR A 48 11.86 -9.67 -15.13
CA THR A 48 10.90 -8.73 -15.72
C THR A 48 10.26 -7.90 -14.61
N GLN A 49 9.46 -6.90 -14.96
CA GLN A 49 8.68 -6.12 -13.99
C GLN A 49 7.23 -6.08 -14.47
N PRO A 50 6.25 -6.04 -13.56
CA PRO A 50 4.88 -5.71 -13.93
C PRO A 50 4.85 -4.27 -14.47
N ASP A 51 3.89 -3.98 -15.34
CA ASP A 51 3.56 -2.59 -15.65
C ASP A 51 2.98 -1.88 -14.41
N ALA A 52 2.80 -0.56 -14.51
CA ALA A 52 2.33 0.25 -13.39
C ALA A 52 0.94 -0.19 -12.90
N ASP A 53 0.00 -0.46 -13.81
CA ASP A 53 -1.36 -0.83 -13.45
C ASP A 53 -1.38 -2.20 -12.73
N THR A 54 -0.67 -3.18 -13.28
CA THR A 54 -0.52 -4.51 -12.68
C THR A 54 0.18 -4.43 -11.31
N LEU A 55 1.18 -3.56 -11.16
CA LEU A 55 1.85 -3.33 -9.88
C LEU A 55 0.86 -2.82 -8.83
N LEU A 56 -0.01 -1.87 -9.17
CA LEU A 56 -1.03 -1.34 -8.25
C LEU A 56 -2.06 -2.41 -7.86
N VAL A 57 -2.46 -3.28 -8.80
CA VAL A 57 -3.34 -4.42 -8.50
C VAL A 57 -2.66 -5.41 -7.56
N LEU A 58 -1.37 -5.72 -7.77
CA LEU A 58 -0.60 -6.56 -6.85
C LEU A 58 -0.49 -5.93 -5.46
N CYS A 59 -0.28 -4.61 -5.37
CA CYS A 59 -0.27 -3.90 -4.09
C CYS A 59 -1.60 -4.07 -3.35
N LYS A 60 -2.73 -3.94 -4.06
CA LYS A 60 -4.06 -4.19 -3.50
C LYS A 60 -4.24 -5.64 -3.04
N ILE A 61 -3.83 -6.62 -3.84
CA ILE A 61 -3.89 -8.05 -3.49
C ILE A 61 -3.08 -8.35 -2.22
N TYR A 62 -1.89 -7.75 -2.11
CA TYR A 62 -0.98 -7.93 -0.99
C TYR A 62 -1.25 -7.01 0.20
N LYS A 63 -2.29 -6.16 0.13
CA LYS A 63 -2.64 -5.19 1.18
C LYS A 63 -1.47 -4.24 1.51
N ILE A 64 -0.81 -3.73 0.48
CA ILE A 64 0.23 -2.70 0.58
C ILE A 64 -0.46 -1.33 0.50
N ASP A 65 -0.52 -0.64 1.63
CA ASP A 65 -1.15 0.68 1.72
C ASP A 65 -0.18 1.82 1.35
N ASN A 66 1.07 1.81 1.85
CA ASN A 66 2.09 2.80 1.47
C ASN A 66 3.06 2.27 0.41
N ILE A 67 2.69 2.42 -0.85
CA ILE A 67 3.48 1.95 -1.98
C ILE A 67 4.86 2.65 -2.03
N LEU A 68 4.91 3.97 -1.85
CA LEU A 68 6.17 4.72 -2.00
C LEU A 68 7.20 4.31 -0.95
N GLU A 69 6.80 4.20 0.32
CA GLU A 69 7.68 3.74 1.40
C GLU A 69 8.03 2.26 1.24
N THR A 70 7.04 1.40 0.97
CA THR A 70 7.23 -0.06 0.84
C THR A 70 8.25 -0.41 -0.23
N PHE A 71 8.28 0.34 -1.34
CA PHE A 71 9.26 0.15 -2.41
C PHE A 71 10.52 1.04 -2.29
N GLY A 72 10.68 1.79 -1.20
CA GLY A 72 11.87 2.57 -0.88
C GLY A 72 12.03 3.86 -1.71
N TYR A 73 10.93 4.40 -2.22
CA TYR A 73 10.88 5.69 -2.92
C TYR A 73 10.67 6.88 -1.98
N GLN A 74 10.20 6.64 -0.76
CA GLN A 74 10.14 7.62 0.32
C GLN A 74 11.06 7.16 1.46
N PRO A 75 11.88 8.05 2.07
CA PRO A 75 12.53 7.70 3.34
C PRO A 75 11.46 7.29 4.36
N PRO A 76 11.77 6.41 5.32
CA PRO A 76 10.85 6.11 6.42
C PRO A 76 10.49 7.43 7.08
N SER A 77 9.29 7.91 6.80
CA SER A 77 8.81 9.15 7.34
C SER A 77 8.26 8.86 8.72
N GLU A 78 8.49 9.74 9.68
CA GLU A 78 7.66 9.84 10.90
C GLU A 78 6.20 10.25 10.57
N GLU A 79 5.72 10.00 9.34
CA GLU A 79 4.37 10.30 8.91
C GLU A 79 3.43 9.28 9.54
N LEU A 80 2.60 9.79 10.46
CA LEU A 80 1.52 9.07 11.11
C LEU A 80 0.63 8.38 10.07
N PHE A 81 0.78 7.06 9.95
CA PHE A 81 -0.26 6.23 9.39
C PHE A 81 -1.46 6.26 10.32
N LEU A 82 -2.42 7.09 9.95
CA LEU A 82 -3.67 7.22 10.67
C LEU A 82 -4.38 5.87 10.63
N SER A 83 -4.67 5.33 11.80
CA SER A 83 -5.60 4.22 11.97
C SER A 83 -6.98 4.55 11.36
N LYS A 84 -7.83 3.54 11.21
CA LYS A 84 -9.21 3.75 10.73
C LYS A 84 -9.97 4.73 11.63
N GLU A 85 -9.75 4.65 12.94
CA GLU A 85 -10.36 5.55 13.91
C GLU A 85 -9.87 6.99 13.72
N GLU A 86 -8.57 7.19 13.54
CA GLU A 86 -8.00 8.52 13.30
C GLU A 86 -8.50 9.12 11.97
N HIS A 87 -8.66 8.30 10.93
CA HIS A 87 -9.29 8.72 9.69
C HIS A 87 -10.73 9.21 9.90
N GLU A 88 -11.53 8.45 10.65
CA GLU A 88 -12.91 8.82 10.96
C GLU A 88 -12.97 10.11 11.79
N LEU A 89 -12.08 10.24 12.78
CA LEU A 89 -11.96 11.44 13.60
C LEU A 89 -11.64 12.67 12.76
N ILE A 90 -10.67 12.58 11.84
CA ILE A 90 -10.30 13.69 10.94
C ILE A 90 -11.44 14.06 10.00
N GLN A 91 -12.15 13.06 9.46
CA GLN A 91 -13.31 13.31 8.60
C GLN A 91 -14.42 14.04 9.35
N LYS A 92 -14.77 13.57 10.56
CA LYS A 92 -15.77 14.22 11.42
C LYS A 92 -15.36 15.63 11.82
N TYR A 93 -14.10 15.81 12.21
CA TYR A 93 -13.55 17.12 12.55
C TYR A 93 -13.70 18.14 11.39
N ARG A 94 -13.42 17.72 10.15
CA ARG A 94 -13.57 18.58 8.95
C ARG A 94 -15.02 18.89 8.60
N GLN A 95 -15.94 17.97 8.86
CA GLN A 95 -17.38 18.15 8.59
C GLN A 95 -18.07 19.04 9.63
N HIS A 96 -17.49 19.17 10.83
CA HIS A 96 -18.06 19.90 11.96
C HIS A 96 -17.18 21.11 12.33
N GLU A 97 -17.11 22.11 11.44
CA GLU A 97 -16.35 23.35 11.66
C GLU A 97 -16.70 24.03 12.99
N GLU A 98 -17.96 23.96 13.41
CA GLU A 98 -18.45 24.50 14.68
C GLU A 98 -17.79 23.85 15.91
N MET A 99 -17.35 22.60 15.80
CA MET A 99 -16.70 21.87 16.90
C MET A 99 -15.18 22.02 16.89
N GLN A 100 -14.59 22.51 15.80
CA GLN A 100 -13.14 22.53 15.63
C GLN A 100 -12.44 23.36 16.70
N ASN A 101 -12.98 24.52 17.08
CA ASN A 101 -12.39 25.37 18.12
C ASN A 101 -12.36 24.67 19.48
N ALA A 102 -13.44 23.96 19.85
CA ALA A 102 -13.49 23.21 21.10
C ALA A 102 -12.48 22.06 21.09
N VAL A 103 -12.41 21.30 19.99
CA VAL A 103 -11.46 20.20 19.83
C VAL A 103 -10.02 20.70 19.86
N LYS A 104 -9.69 21.81 19.16
CA LYS A 104 -8.36 22.43 19.20
C LYS A 104 -7.96 22.79 20.64
N LYS A 105 -8.86 23.42 21.39
CA LYS A 105 -8.62 23.79 22.78
C LYS A 105 -8.41 22.59 23.69
N LEU A 106 -9.21 21.54 23.53
CA LEU A 106 -9.06 20.30 24.32
C LEU A 106 -7.73 19.58 24.05
N LEU A 107 -7.26 19.66 22.81
CA LEU A 107 -6.01 19.02 22.37
C LEU A 107 -4.77 19.94 22.52
N GLY A 108 -4.94 21.19 22.94
CA GLY A 108 -3.85 22.17 23.02
C GLY A 108 -3.23 22.53 21.67
N VAL A 109 -4.01 22.43 20.58
CA VAL A 109 -3.52 22.69 19.22
C VAL A 109 -3.73 24.16 18.87
N GLY A 110 -2.63 24.87 18.56
CA GLY A 110 -2.66 26.28 18.18
C GLY A 110 -2.62 27.26 19.36
N GLU A 111 -2.19 26.80 20.53
CA GLU A 111 -1.77 27.67 21.64
C GLU A 111 -0.28 28.00 21.46
N ASP A 112 0.01 29.17 20.88
CA ASP A 112 1.32 29.84 20.93
C ASP A 112 1.30 30.93 22.01
#